data_AF-A0A8D2JB90-F1
#
_entry.id   AF-A0A8D2JB90-F1
#
_cell.length_a   1.000
_cell.length_b   1.000
_cell.length_c   1.000
_cell.angle_alpha   90.00
_cell.angle_beta   90.00
_cell.angle_gamma   90.00
#
_symmetry.space_group_name_H-M   'P 1'
#
loop_
_entity.id
_entity.type
_entity.pdbx_description
1 polymer ?
#
loop_
_entity_poly.entity_id
_entity_poly.type
_entity_poly.pdbx_seq_one_letter_code
_entity_poly.pdbx_strand_id
1 'polypeptide(L)'
;MSANKEQIPVLPSTSKQEIRKPKDTSIVPAGKELPELRGRPGVVNHSNPLSTSLQRDFIPEEIFVALTSAAKPVPCPAFLRPPRKKSTKDFQGCIRTADGVWQHPVRRNKFRYLIEHPICLTGAGRYQYGNNRACKQKSLLVPEEFHIVKNRAVLGLEYYDEKPSGRLEVLQLMKVMDSMLERAGVDNEEVGMHNVLEVLKVEQNIYNIVFHEIIRQVSVDCAERGELLSKLRQRYVELLERIPRQMRTLYKEMMAQRVMDKHITDELFYFKEAIGQLTRELNTIREHDRRATVEAEKAYEELEKAVRDSEMNANLLDEYRELYELQRARLEGQIHQLTQEKELWSNTAYDLAYKVIGKNKLILARRMYDSEKGWIKVIRHFIMLVASQDALDLSTLQQLTQEFRELLSQIGTEVGQAEAMSRERAGRIQDGLTGWLNYFYNHVL
;
A
#
# COMPACT_ATOMS: atom_id res chain seq x y z
N MET A 1 33.65 11.10 26.22
CA MET A 1 32.53 11.02 27.18
C MET A 1 31.24 11.03 26.39
N SER A 2 30.36 10.04 26.36
CA SER A 2 30.38 8.63 26.72
C SER A 2 29.34 7.99 25.80
N ALA A 3 29.68 6.85 25.20
CA ALA A 3 28.75 6.01 24.49
C ALA A 3 27.82 5.33 25.51
N ASN A 4 26.51 5.20 25.20
CA ASN A 4 25.65 4.26 25.90
C ASN A 4 24.90 3.40 24.89
N LYS A 5 25.29 2.12 24.89
CA LYS A 5 24.73 0.98 24.18
C LYS A 5 23.40 0.57 24.79
N GLU A 6 22.53 0.07 23.92
CA GLU A 6 21.33 -0.71 24.20
C GLU A 6 21.64 -1.92 25.11
N GLN A 7 20.76 -2.18 26.08
CA GLN A 7 20.76 -3.39 26.90
C GLN A 7 19.52 -4.22 26.60
N ILE A 8 19.77 -5.43 26.09
CA ILE A 8 18.86 -6.56 25.98
C ILE A 8 18.80 -7.26 27.35
N PRO A 9 17.63 -7.61 27.90
CA PRO A 9 17.55 -8.49 29.07
C PRO A 9 17.66 -9.96 28.69
N VAL A 10 18.67 -10.63 29.26
CA VAL A 10 18.92 -12.08 29.19
C VAL A 10 18.32 -12.76 30.42
N LEU A 11 17.60 -13.89 30.20
CA LEU A 11 17.09 -14.80 31.23
C LEU A 11 18.24 -15.50 32.01
N PRO A 12 18.14 -15.71 33.34
CA PRO A 12 19.01 -16.65 34.02
C PRO A 12 18.32 -18.00 34.26
N SER A 13 18.96 -19.04 33.75
CA SER A 13 18.82 -20.44 34.15
C SER A 13 19.98 -20.78 35.09
N THR A 14 19.71 -21.38 36.25
CA THR A 14 20.72 -22.20 36.97
C THR A 14 20.04 -23.29 37.78
N SER A 15 20.31 -24.53 37.37
CA SER A 15 20.19 -25.75 38.17
C SER A 15 21.29 -25.80 39.25
N LYS A 16 20.98 -26.34 40.43
CA LYS A 16 21.98 -26.97 41.30
C LYS A 16 21.46 -28.31 41.83
N GLN A 17 22.14 -29.37 41.43
CA GLN A 17 22.13 -30.68 42.07
C GLN A 17 23.01 -30.61 43.33
N GLU A 18 22.60 -31.28 44.41
CA GLU A 18 23.56 -31.84 45.36
C GLU A 18 23.02 -33.17 45.93
N ILE A 19 23.87 -34.19 45.83
CA ILE A 19 23.65 -35.58 46.24
C ILE A 19 24.24 -35.76 47.64
N ARG A 20 23.54 -36.44 48.56
CA ARG A 20 24.11 -37.36 49.58
C ARG A 20 23.02 -38.17 50.31
N LYS A 21 23.12 -39.50 50.19
CA LYS A 21 22.52 -40.58 51.03
C LYS A 21 23.63 -41.16 51.95
N PRO A 22 23.44 -42.19 52.82
CA PRO A 22 22.26 -42.74 53.53
C PRO A 22 22.52 -43.06 55.04
N LYS A 23 21.46 -43.34 55.84
CA LYS A 23 21.22 -44.61 56.59
C LYS A 23 20.21 -44.49 57.74
N ASP A 24 19.23 -45.39 57.66
CA ASP A 24 18.36 -46.08 58.65
C ASP A 24 18.52 -45.76 60.15
N THR A 25 17.38 -45.61 60.86
CA THR A 25 16.89 -46.58 61.87
C THR A 25 15.41 -46.29 62.20
N SER A 26 14.62 -47.37 62.22
CA SER A 26 13.20 -47.47 62.62
C SER A 26 12.98 -47.18 64.12
N ILE A 27 11.82 -46.60 64.48
CA ILE A 27 10.91 -46.98 65.59
C ILE A 27 9.56 -46.25 65.40
N VAL A 28 8.46 -47.01 65.47
CA VAL A 28 7.01 -46.65 65.42
C VAL A 28 6.46 -46.64 66.89
N PRO A 29 5.23 -46.21 67.28
CA PRO A 29 4.10 -45.47 66.65
C PRO A 29 3.59 -44.24 67.46
N ALA A 30 2.59 -43.51 66.93
CA ALA A 30 1.27 -43.28 67.54
C ALA A 30 0.70 -41.85 67.35
N GLY A 31 -0.46 -41.81 66.68
CA GLY A 31 -1.62 -40.95 66.98
C GLY A 31 -1.44 -39.43 66.97
N LYS A 32 -2.09 -38.78 66.00
CA LYS A 32 -2.99 -37.64 66.23
C LYS A 32 -3.77 -37.26 64.98
N GLU A 33 -5.01 -36.91 65.23
CA GLU A 33 -6.13 -36.69 64.34
C GLU A 33 -5.95 -35.44 63.46
N LEU A 34 -6.56 -35.48 62.27
CA LEU A 34 -6.78 -34.33 61.39
C LEU A 34 -7.95 -33.48 61.91
N PRO A 35 -7.94 -32.14 61.82
CA PRO A 35 -9.03 -31.30 62.30
C PRO A 35 -10.21 -31.27 61.32
N GLU A 36 -11.41 -31.47 61.86
CA GLU A 36 -12.70 -31.29 61.19
C GLU A 36 -12.98 -29.82 60.87
N LEU A 37 -13.44 -29.55 59.64
CA LEU A 37 -14.07 -28.27 59.28
C LEU A 37 -15.58 -28.34 59.54
N ARG A 38 -16.00 -27.53 60.51
CA ARG A 38 -17.37 -27.37 61.00
C ARG A 38 -18.21 -26.52 60.04
N GLY A 39 -19.08 -27.18 59.28
CA GLY A 39 -20.54 -26.95 59.25
C GLY A 39 -21.16 -25.70 58.63
N ARG A 40 -22.12 -25.93 57.71
CA ARG A 40 -23.50 -25.36 57.73
C ARG A 40 -24.47 -26.24 56.91
N PRO A 41 -25.80 -26.15 57.14
CA PRO A 41 -26.60 -27.35 57.40
C PRO A 41 -27.71 -27.66 56.38
N GLY A 42 -27.98 -28.95 56.23
CA GLY A 42 -29.31 -29.55 56.43
C GLY A 42 -30.39 -29.38 55.35
N VAL A 43 -30.64 -30.45 54.59
CA VAL A 43 -31.97 -31.08 54.50
C VAL A 43 -31.77 -32.60 54.47
N VAL A 44 -32.30 -33.27 55.49
CA VAL A 44 -32.36 -34.73 55.62
C VAL A 44 -33.58 -35.23 54.88
N ASN A 45 -33.44 -36.28 54.07
CA ASN A 45 -34.54 -37.21 53.80
C ASN A 45 -34.06 -38.63 54.08
N HIS A 46 -34.71 -39.25 55.04
CA HIS A 46 -34.48 -40.62 55.48
C HIS A 46 -35.01 -41.63 54.46
N SER A 47 -34.18 -42.61 54.08
CA SER A 47 -34.58 -44.02 53.93
C SER A 47 -33.37 -44.86 53.50
N ASN A 48 -32.64 -45.40 54.48
CA ASN A 48 -31.81 -46.58 54.23
C ASN A 48 -32.72 -47.82 54.22
N PRO A 49 -32.40 -48.78 53.36
CA PRO A 49 -32.01 -50.08 53.90
C PRO A 49 -30.60 -50.48 53.42
N LEU A 50 -29.78 -50.87 54.41
CA LEU A 50 -28.73 -51.89 54.35
C LEU A 50 -27.69 -51.81 53.21
N SER A 51 -26.48 -51.40 53.62
CA SER A 51 -25.16 -51.91 53.25
C SER A 51 -25.04 -52.66 51.91
N THR A 52 -24.70 -51.94 50.84
CA THR A 52 -23.97 -52.49 49.69
C THR A 52 -22.78 -51.60 49.39
N SER A 53 -21.58 -52.11 49.70
CA SER A 53 -20.27 -51.47 49.50
C SER A 53 -19.82 -51.48 48.02
N LEU A 54 -20.74 -51.23 47.08
CA LEU A 54 -20.48 -51.26 45.62
C LEU A 54 -21.21 -50.13 44.87
N GLN A 55 -21.38 -48.98 45.51
CA GLN A 55 -21.88 -47.78 44.82
C GLN A 55 -20.89 -46.64 45.01
N ARG A 56 -19.96 -46.50 44.06
CA ARG A 56 -19.31 -45.24 43.62
C ARG A 56 -18.21 -45.58 42.61
N ASP A 57 -18.60 -45.91 41.39
CA ASP A 57 -17.72 -45.97 40.21
C ASP A 57 -18.49 -45.53 38.95
N PHE A 58 -19.34 -44.52 39.06
CA PHE A 58 -19.95 -43.88 37.90
C PHE A 58 -19.31 -42.52 37.67
N ILE A 59 -18.94 -42.30 36.42
CA ILE A 59 -18.48 -41.02 35.85
C ILE A 59 -19.43 -39.92 36.33
N PRO A 60 -18.93 -38.84 36.96
CA PRO A 60 -19.76 -37.73 37.39
C PRO A 60 -20.66 -37.21 36.26
N GLU A 61 -21.93 -36.95 36.56
CA GLU A 61 -22.95 -36.52 35.60
C GLU A 61 -22.49 -35.29 34.80
N GLU A 62 -21.65 -34.44 35.40
CA GLU A 62 -21.07 -33.26 34.75
C GLU A 62 -20.21 -33.62 33.53
N ILE A 63 -19.49 -34.75 33.56
CA ILE A 63 -18.65 -35.23 32.45
C ILE A 63 -19.52 -35.75 31.30
N PHE A 64 -20.64 -36.42 31.61
CA PHE A 64 -21.60 -36.85 30.60
C PHE A 64 -22.24 -35.64 29.89
N VAL A 65 -22.59 -34.59 30.64
CA VAL A 65 -23.15 -33.35 30.09
C VAL A 65 -22.11 -32.58 29.26
N ALA A 66 -20.84 -32.53 29.69
CA ALA A 66 -19.75 -31.90 28.95
C ALA A 66 -19.43 -32.65 27.63
N LEU A 67 -19.37 -33.97 27.65
CA LEU A 67 -19.13 -34.78 26.44
C LEU A 67 -20.30 -34.71 25.45
N THR A 68 -21.53 -34.66 25.95
CA THR A 68 -22.73 -34.58 25.08
C THR A 68 -22.96 -33.17 24.53
N SER A 69 -22.51 -32.12 25.22
CA SER A 69 -22.54 -30.74 24.73
C SER A 69 -21.47 -30.46 23.69
N ALA A 70 -20.27 -31.06 23.81
CA ALA A 70 -19.23 -31.02 22.77
C ALA A 70 -19.61 -31.82 21.50
N ALA A 71 -20.48 -32.83 21.62
CA ALA A 71 -20.90 -33.69 20.52
C ALA A 71 -22.05 -33.10 19.64
N LYS A 72 -22.59 -31.93 19.98
CA LYS A 72 -23.55 -31.20 19.13
C LYS A 72 -22.81 -30.10 18.36
N PRO A 73 -22.45 -30.31 17.08
CA PRO A 73 -21.80 -29.27 16.29
C PRO A 73 -22.77 -28.10 16.08
N VAL A 74 -22.38 -26.93 16.59
CA VAL A 74 -22.93 -25.65 16.15
C VAL A 74 -22.77 -25.57 14.62
N PRO A 75 -23.79 -25.18 13.84
CA PRO A 75 -23.66 -25.06 12.40
C PRO A 75 -22.53 -24.08 12.04
N CYS A 76 -21.47 -24.59 11.41
CA CYS A 76 -20.39 -23.75 10.89
C CYS A 76 -20.97 -22.74 9.88
N PRO A 77 -20.70 -21.44 10.02
CA PRO A 77 -21.18 -20.45 9.07
C PRO A 77 -20.59 -20.70 7.67
N ALA A 78 -21.40 -20.40 6.65
CA ALA A 78 -21.20 -20.87 5.26
C ALA A 78 -19.88 -20.44 4.60
N PHE A 79 -19.16 -19.46 5.16
CA PHE A 79 -17.91 -18.92 4.61
C PHE A 79 -16.65 -19.75 4.91
N LEU A 80 -16.71 -20.75 5.80
CA LEU A 80 -15.58 -21.65 6.12
C LEU A 80 -15.64 -23.02 5.44
N ARG A 81 -16.60 -23.26 4.52
CA ARG A 81 -16.65 -24.51 3.76
C ARG A 81 -15.68 -24.49 2.58
N PRO A 82 -14.83 -25.51 2.39
CA PRO A 82 -14.05 -25.68 1.18
C PRO A 82 -14.99 -25.81 -0.04
N PRO A 83 -14.67 -25.18 -1.19
CA PRO A 83 -15.52 -25.24 -2.37
C PRO A 83 -15.56 -26.67 -2.92
N ARG A 84 -16.77 -27.24 -3.05
CA ARG A 84 -17.00 -28.54 -3.70
C ARG A 84 -16.69 -28.41 -5.20
N LYS A 85 -15.63 -29.08 -5.65
CA LYS A 85 -15.30 -29.22 -7.08
C LYS A 85 -16.44 -29.96 -7.79
N LYS A 86 -17.11 -29.29 -8.72
CA LYS A 86 -17.95 -29.96 -9.73
C LYS A 86 -17.02 -30.57 -10.78
N SER A 87 -17.25 -31.83 -11.10
CA SER A 87 -16.61 -32.55 -12.20
C SER A 87 -16.95 -31.86 -13.53
N THR A 88 -15.91 -31.49 -14.28
CA THR A 88 -16.02 -31.12 -15.70
C THR A 88 -15.16 -32.06 -16.52
N LYS A 89 -15.84 -32.82 -17.38
CA LYS A 89 -15.28 -33.42 -18.59
C LYS A 89 -14.76 -32.31 -19.51
N ASP A 90 -13.84 -32.73 -20.36
CA ASP A 90 -13.37 -32.09 -21.60
C ASP A 90 -12.19 -31.12 -21.46
N PHE A 91 -11.00 -31.70 -21.64
CA PHE A 91 -9.78 -31.01 -22.07
C PHE A 91 -9.83 -30.82 -23.59
N GLN A 92 -9.84 -29.57 -24.07
CA GLN A 92 -9.33 -29.23 -25.41
C GLN A 92 -8.94 -27.74 -25.45
N GLY A 93 -7.67 -27.46 -25.72
CA GLY A 93 -7.23 -26.17 -26.29
C GLY A 93 -6.56 -25.18 -25.32
N CYS A 94 -5.24 -25.16 -25.33
CA CYS A 94 -4.41 -24.10 -24.77
C CYS A 94 -4.56 -22.81 -25.57
N ILE A 95 -5.26 -21.79 -25.05
CA ILE A 95 -5.00 -20.36 -25.28
C ILE A 95 -5.36 -19.62 -23.98
N ARG A 96 -4.46 -18.78 -23.50
CA ARG A 96 -4.65 -17.97 -22.28
C ARG A 96 -5.89 -17.09 -22.38
N THR A 97 -6.78 -17.18 -21.40
CA THR A 97 -7.86 -16.21 -21.21
C THR A 97 -7.24 -14.90 -20.72
N ALA A 98 -7.28 -13.86 -21.54
CA ALA A 98 -6.91 -12.51 -21.13
C ALA A 98 -7.94 -11.95 -20.15
N ASP A 99 -7.48 -11.14 -19.20
CA ASP A 99 -8.26 -10.52 -18.13
C ASP A 99 -9.56 -9.86 -18.62
N GLY A 100 -10.65 -10.06 -17.86
CA GLY A 100 -11.99 -9.52 -18.10
C GLY A 100 -12.11 -8.00 -18.09
N VAL A 101 -10.99 -7.27 -17.95
CA VAL A 101 -10.92 -5.81 -18.03
C VAL A 101 -11.12 -5.31 -19.48
N TRP A 102 -10.83 -6.13 -20.49
CA TRP A 102 -10.80 -5.73 -21.90
C TRP A 102 -12.12 -5.91 -22.67
N GLN A 103 -13.18 -6.46 -22.06
CA GLN A 103 -14.44 -6.76 -22.75
C GLN A 103 -15.60 -5.80 -22.44
N HIS A 104 -15.35 -4.61 -21.88
CA HIS A 104 -16.42 -3.66 -21.59
C HIS A 104 -16.86 -2.89 -22.87
N PRO A 105 -18.08 -3.08 -23.41
CA PRO A 105 -18.50 -2.52 -24.71
C PRO A 105 -18.44 -0.99 -24.75
N VAL A 106 -18.69 -0.35 -23.61
CA VAL A 106 -18.76 1.11 -23.45
C VAL A 106 -17.37 1.78 -23.53
N ARG A 107 -16.29 1.09 -23.14
CA ARG A 107 -14.93 1.66 -23.18
C ARG A 107 -14.28 1.55 -24.57
N ARG A 108 -14.73 0.59 -25.40
CA ARG A 108 -14.21 0.37 -26.76
C ARG A 108 -14.63 1.48 -27.74
N ASN A 109 -15.79 2.10 -27.55
CA ASN A 109 -16.23 3.24 -28.37
C ASN A 109 -15.38 4.49 -28.17
N LYS A 110 -14.73 4.65 -27.02
CA LYS A 110 -13.87 5.80 -26.70
C LYS A 110 -12.50 5.76 -27.42
N PHE A 111 -12.16 4.64 -28.05
CA PHE A 111 -10.90 4.45 -28.79
C PHE A 111 -11.14 3.96 -30.22
N ARG A 112 -12.38 4.02 -30.72
CA ARG A 112 -12.75 3.59 -32.09
C ARG A 112 -11.94 4.31 -33.16
N TYR A 113 -11.60 5.58 -32.94
CA TYR A 113 -10.79 6.39 -33.86
C TYR A 113 -9.31 6.00 -33.94
N LEU A 114 -8.77 5.21 -33.00
CA LEU A 114 -7.39 4.71 -33.07
C LEU A 114 -7.29 3.34 -33.76
N ILE A 115 -8.41 2.64 -33.91
CA ILE A 115 -8.47 1.26 -34.44
C ILE A 115 -9.00 1.25 -35.88
N GLU A 116 -9.74 2.28 -36.30
CA GLU A 116 -10.32 2.41 -37.65
C GLU A 116 -9.61 3.48 -38.49
N HIS A 117 -8.32 3.30 -38.75
CA HIS A 117 -7.65 4.00 -39.85
C HIS A 117 -7.18 2.97 -40.88
N PRO A 118 -7.43 3.17 -42.20
CA PRO A 118 -6.93 2.26 -43.21
C PRO A 118 -5.40 2.29 -43.18
N ILE A 119 -4.80 1.10 -43.24
CA ILE A 119 -3.35 0.88 -43.23
C ILE A 119 -2.78 1.47 -44.53
N CYS A 120 -2.15 2.65 -44.45
CA CYS A 120 -1.35 3.19 -45.55
C CYS A 120 0.02 2.49 -45.57
N LEU A 121 0.20 1.62 -46.56
CA LEU A 121 1.46 0.97 -46.92
C LEU A 121 2.38 1.95 -47.69
N THR A 122 3.31 2.63 -47.03
CA THR A 122 4.58 3.16 -47.60
C THR A 122 5.41 3.66 -46.41
N GLY A 123 6.64 3.25 -46.14
CA GLY A 123 7.79 3.12 -47.01
C GLY A 123 8.82 4.18 -46.57
N ALA A 124 10.04 3.73 -46.26
CA ALA A 124 11.09 4.47 -45.57
C ALA A 124 11.70 5.66 -46.34
N GLY A 125 12.22 6.63 -45.60
CA GLY A 125 13.55 7.21 -45.82
C GLY A 125 13.78 8.30 -46.89
N ARG A 126 14.53 9.34 -46.44
CA ARG A 126 15.65 10.04 -47.11
C ARG A 126 15.39 11.26 -48.04
N TYR A 127 16.14 12.33 -47.67
CA TYR A 127 16.73 13.44 -48.46
C TYR A 127 15.79 14.50 -49.06
N GLN A 128 16.20 15.73 -49.39
CA GLN A 128 17.16 16.75 -48.93
C GLN A 128 16.92 17.95 -49.89
N TYR A 129 17.27 19.18 -49.49
CA TYR A 129 17.36 20.42 -50.29
C TYR A 129 16.07 21.09 -50.83
N GLY A 130 15.98 22.42 -50.64
CA GLY A 130 15.22 23.27 -51.57
C GLY A 130 14.61 24.58 -51.06
N ASN A 131 15.46 25.58 -50.81
CA ASN A 131 15.23 27.00 -51.08
C ASN A 131 14.19 27.86 -50.32
N ASN A 132 14.79 28.82 -49.60
CA ASN A 132 14.42 30.23 -49.49
C ASN A 132 13.60 30.83 -50.66
N ARG A 133 12.50 31.51 -50.32
CA ARG A 133 12.01 32.78 -50.91
C ARG A 133 11.40 33.56 -49.74
N ALA A 134 11.97 34.64 -49.20
CA ALA A 134 12.32 35.93 -49.80
C ALA A 134 11.26 36.45 -50.78
N CYS A 135 10.14 36.95 -50.24
CA CYS A 135 9.31 37.93 -50.95
C CYS A 135 9.93 39.31 -50.79
N LYS A 136 10.81 39.68 -51.72
CA LYS A 136 11.13 41.07 -52.07
C LYS A 136 10.33 41.45 -53.31
N GLN A 137 10.12 42.76 -53.46
CA GLN A 137 9.52 43.47 -54.60
C GLN A 137 7.98 43.54 -54.60
N LYS A 138 7.42 44.53 -53.92
CA LYS A 138 6.29 45.30 -54.46
C LYS A 138 6.86 46.62 -54.96
N SER A 139 7.02 46.68 -56.27
CA SER A 139 7.28 47.88 -57.06
C SER A 139 6.16 48.89 -56.85
N LEU A 140 6.55 50.17 -56.68
CA LEU A 140 5.70 51.32 -56.96
C LEU A 140 5.09 51.14 -58.36
N LEU A 141 3.81 50.79 -58.41
CA LEU A 141 2.97 50.99 -59.57
C LEU A 141 2.25 52.31 -59.35
N VAL A 142 2.72 53.33 -60.04
CA VAL A 142 1.93 54.53 -60.32
C VAL A 142 0.76 54.08 -61.20
N PRO A 143 -0.51 54.36 -60.85
CA PRO A 143 -1.65 53.99 -61.67
C PRO A 143 -1.54 54.53 -63.10
N GLU A 144 -1.95 53.72 -64.08
CA GLU A 144 -2.00 54.01 -65.53
C GLU A 144 -3.00 55.12 -65.93
N GLU A 145 -3.45 55.94 -64.99
CA GLU A 145 -4.39 57.04 -65.21
C GLU A 145 -3.74 58.44 -65.05
N PHE A 146 -2.43 58.52 -64.82
CA PHE A 146 -1.69 59.79 -64.92
C PHE A 146 -1.17 60.01 -66.34
N HIS A 147 -2.06 60.43 -67.24
CA HIS A 147 -1.63 61.11 -68.45
C HIS A 147 -1.08 62.49 -68.06
N ILE A 148 0.23 62.72 -68.17
CA ILE A 148 0.75 64.08 -68.34
C ILE A 148 0.37 64.50 -69.76
N VAL A 149 -0.84 65.05 -69.90
CA VAL A 149 -1.23 65.78 -71.09
C VAL A 149 -0.34 67.01 -71.14
N LYS A 150 0.69 66.99 -72.01
CA LYS A 150 1.38 68.22 -72.45
C LYS A 150 0.40 69.03 -73.30
N ASN A 151 -0.51 69.73 -72.63
CA ASN A 151 -1.42 70.65 -73.28
C ASN A 151 -0.62 71.90 -73.68
N ARG A 152 -0.61 72.25 -74.97
CA ARG A 152 0.00 73.48 -75.52
C ARG A 152 -0.84 74.73 -75.23
N ALA A 153 -1.54 74.72 -74.10
CA ALA A 153 -2.38 75.79 -73.59
C ALA A 153 -2.19 75.95 -72.07
N VAL A 154 -0.95 75.77 -71.58
CA VAL A 154 -0.51 76.54 -70.42
C VAL A 154 -0.34 77.98 -70.92
N LEU A 155 -1.47 78.69 -71.01
CA LEU A 155 -1.49 80.13 -70.99
C LEU A 155 -0.57 80.54 -69.84
N GLY A 156 0.34 81.45 -70.13
CA GLY A 156 1.40 81.86 -69.23
C GLY A 156 0.85 81.99 -67.81
N LEU A 157 1.46 81.28 -66.88
CA LEU A 157 1.66 81.87 -65.58
C LEU A 157 2.54 83.09 -65.86
N GLU A 158 1.87 84.21 -66.18
CA GLU A 158 2.35 85.51 -65.78
C GLU A 158 2.86 85.31 -64.35
N TYR A 159 4.17 85.49 -64.18
CA TYR A 159 4.73 85.68 -62.86
C TYR A 159 4.05 86.94 -62.31
N TYR A 160 2.88 86.77 -61.71
CA TYR A 160 2.47 87.65 -60.65
C TYR A 160 3.52 87.45 -59.58
N ASP A 161 4.40 88.44 -59.48
CA ASP A 161 5.37 88.65 -58.41
C ASP A 161 4.59 89.00 -57.11
N GLU A 162 3.54 88.23 -56.82
CA GLU A 162 2.86 88.23 -55.55
C GLU A 162 3.75 87.42 -54.62
N LYS A 163 4.51 88.14 -53.79
CA LYS A 163 5.15 87.56 -52.61
C LYS A 163 4.14 86.62 -51.95
N PRO A 164 4.44 85.32 -51.75
CA PRO A 164 3.56 84.32 -51.14
C PRO A 164 3.48 84.52 -49.61
N SER A 165 3.39 85.78 -49.20
CA SER A 165 3.44 86.31 -47.84
C SER A 165 2.19 87.16 -47.60
N GLY A 166 1.11 86.88 -48.34
CA GLY A 166 -0.15 87.59 -48.22
C GLY A 166 -0.85 87.24 -46.91
N ARG A 167 -1.45 88.24 -46.25
CA ARG A 167 -2.22 88.03 -45.01
C ARG A 167 -3.34 86.98 -45.17
N LEU A 168 -3.93 86.89 -46.37
CA LEU A 168 -5.01 85.95 -46.66
C LEU A 168 -4.53 84.49 -46.65
N GLU A 169 -3.33 84.21 -47.16
CA GLU A 169 -2.77 82.86 -47.23
C GLU A 169 -2.43 82.32 -45.84
N VAL A 170 -1.88 83.16 -44.97
CA VAL A 170 -1.62 82.81 -43.57
C VAL A 170 -2.93 82.51 -42.82
N LEU A 171 -3.98 83.30 -43.06
CA LEU A 171 -5.31 83.05 -42.47
C LEU A 171 -5.95 81.76 -43.00
N GLN A 172 -5.76 81.42 -44.28
CA GLN A 172 -6.21 80.16 -44.84
C GLN A 172 -5.43 78.98 -44.23
N LEU A 173 -4.11 79.08 -44.10
CA LEU A 173 -3.28 78.05 -43.48
C LEU A 173 -3.69 77.79 -42.02
N MET A 174 -3.95 78.87 -41.26
CA MET A 174 -4.44 78.78 -39.88
C MET A 174 -5.78 78.04 -39.82
N LYS A 175 -6.76 78.42 -40.66
CA LYS A 175 -8.06 77.74 -40.71
C LYS A 175 -7.96 76.27 -41.13
N VAL A 176 -7.05 75.94 -42.05
CA VAL A 176 -6.79 74.55 -42.47
C VAL A 176 -6.16 73.76 -41.32
N MET A 177 -5.20 74.34 -40.60
CA MET A 177 -4.58 73.73 -39.43
C MET A 177 -5.61 73.44 -38.33
N ASP A 178 -6.47 74.40 -37.99
CA ASP A 178 -7.51 74.23 -36.97
C ASP A 178 -8.49 73.11 -37.37
N SER A 179 -8.93 73.08 -38.63
CA SER A 179 -9.79 72.01 -39.15
C SER A 179 -9.11 70.63 -39.13
N MET A 180 -7.80 70.58 -39.38
CA MET A 180 -7.02 69.33 -39.32
C MET A 180 -6.87 68.84 -37.87
N LEU A 181 -6.68 69.75 -36.91
CA LEU A 181 -6.58 69.42 -35.48
C LEU A 181 -7.92 68.96 -34.91
N GLU A 182 -9.03 69.65 -35.24
CA GLU A 182 -10.39 69.23 -34.85
C GLU A 182 -10.71 67.82 -35.35
N ARG A 183 -10.35 67.50 -36.60
CA ARG A 183 -10.54 66.16 -37.19
C ARG A 183 -9.63 65.09 -36.57
N ALA A 184 -8.49 65.47 -36.02
CA ALA A 184 -7.57 64.56 -35.34
C ALA A 184 -8.03 64.24 -33.90
N GLY A 185 -9.01 64.97 -33.37
CA GLY A 185 -9.61 64.71 -32.06
C GLY A 185 -8.65 64.97 -30.90
N VAL A 186 -7.80 65.99 -31.01
CA VAL A 186 -6.75 66.35 -30.03
C VAL A 186 -7.35 66.70 -28.66
N ASP A 187 -8.62 67.15 -28.61
CA ASP A 187 -9.32 67.53 -27.37
C ASP A 187 -10.06 66.38 -26.66
N ASN A 188 -10.02 65.15 -27.20
CA ASN A 188 -10.64 64.01 -26.52
C ASN A 188 -9.73 63.48 -25.40
N GLU A 189 -9.97 63.94 -24.17
CA GLU A 189 -9.19 63.59 -22.96
C GLU A 189 -9.28 62.10 -22.53
N GLU A 190 -10.21 61.32 -23.10
CA GLU A 190 -10.43 59.94 -22.69
C GLU A 190 -9.65 58.94 -23.55
N VAL A 191 -8.34 58.78 -23.35
CA VAL A 191 -7.68 57.65 -24.04
C VAL A 191 -6.43 57.08 -23.41
N GLY A 192 -6.36 55.74 -23.37
CA GLY A 192 -5.21 54.99 -22.88
C GLY A 192 -3.93 55.29 -23.66
N MET A 193 -2.77 55.00 -23.03
CA MET A 193 -1.42 55.25 -23.56
C MET A 193 -1.21 54.95 -25.06
N HIS A 194 -1.87 53.92 -25.59
CA HIS A 194 -1.76 53.54 -27.01
C HIS A 194 -2.38 54.59 -27.95
N ASN A 195 -3.57 55.08 -27.60
CA ASN A 195 -4.29 56.04 -28.42
C ASN A 195 -3.67 57.44 -28.30
N VAL A 196 -3.09 57.79 -27.14
CA VAL A 196 -2.28 59.02 -26.99
C VAL A 196 -1.08 59.01 -27.94
N LEU A 197 -0.40 57.86 -28.11
CA LEU A 197 0.71 57.74 -29.07
C LEU A 197 0.25 57.86 -30.53
N GLU A 198 -0.99 57.47 -30.84
CA GLU A 198 -1.56 57.62 -32.17
C GLU A 198 -1.98 59.07 -32.46
N VAL A 199 -2.64 59.74 -31.51
CA VAL A 199 -3.00 61.17 -31.62
C VAL A 199 -1.76 62.04 -31.79
N LEU A 200 -0.72 61.83 -30.96
CA LEU A 200 0.55 62.56 -31.08
C LEU A 200 1.20 62.40 -32.45
N LYS A 201 1.09 61.22 -33.07
CA LYS A 201 1.63 60.99 -34.41
C LYS A 201 0.86 61.77 -35.47
N VAL A 202 -0.47 61.82 -35.36
CA VAL A 202 -1.32 62.58 -36.29
C VAL A 202 -1.08 64.08 -36.12
N GLU A 203 -1.02 64.57 -34.89
CA GLU A 203 -0.77 65.97 -34.56
C GLU A 203 0.60 66.46 -35.05
N GLN A 204 1.66 65.66 -34.85
CA GLN A 204 3.00 65.94 -35.37
C GLN A 204 3.01 66.06 -36.91
N ASN A 205 2.22 65.25 -37.61
CA ASN A 205 2.09 65.34 -39.07
C ASN A 205 1.42 66.64 -39.51
N ILE A 206 0.40 67.10 -38.77
CA ILE A 206 -0.26 68.39 -39.04
C ILE A 206 0.73 69.54 -38.84
N TYR A 207 1.46 69.56 -37.73
CA TYR A 207 2.50 70.56 -37.49
C TYR A 207 3.59 70.53 -38.56
N ASN A 208 4.02 69.35 -39.01
CA ASN A 208 5.00 69.23 -40.09
C ASN A 208 4.53 69.92 -41.37
N ILE A 209 3.26 69.73 -41.77
CA ILE A 209 2.68 70.36 -42.98
C ILE A 209 2.72 71.88 -42.85
N VAL A 210 2.28 72.41 -41.71
CA VAL A 210 2.24 73.86 -41.45
C VAL A 210 3.65 74.45 -41.38
N PHE A 211 4.59 73.79 -40.70
CA PHE A 211 5.98 74.25 -40.65
C PHE A 211 6.65 74.26 -42.03
N HIS A 212 6.37 73.28 -42.89
CA HIS A 212 6.90 73.27 -44.25
C HIS A 212 6.39 74.46 -45.07
N GLU A 213 5.12 74.83 -44.89
CA GLU A 213 4.54 76.01 -45.54
C GLU A 213 5.14 77.31 -45.00
N ILE A 214 5.25 77.47 -43.68
CA ILE A 214 5.85 78.66 -43.06
C ILE A 214 7.32 78.81 -43.47
N ILE A 215 8.10 77.72 -43.47
CA ILE A 215 9.50 77.76 -43.93
C ILE A 215 9.56 78.19 -45.40
N ARG A 216 8.66 77.70 -46.26
CA ARG A 216 8.60 78.14 -47.66
C ARG A 216 8.37 79.64 -47.75
N GLN A 217 7.35 80.16 -47.07
CA GLN A 217 7.00 81.58 -47.08
C GLN A 217 8.16 82.45 -46.57
N VAL A 218 8.76 82.10 -45.43
CA VAL A 218 9.90 82.83 -44.83
C VAL A 218 11.15 82.79 -45.71
N SER A 219 11.39 81.67 -46.41
CA SER A 219 12.56 81.52 -47.30
C SER A 219 12.46 82.36 -48.56
N VAL A 220 11.24 82.67 -49.02
CA VAL A 220 11.00 83.57 -50.17
C VAL A 220 11.34 85.02 -49.81
N ASP A 221 11.07 85.44 -48.57
CA ASP A 221 11.44 86.77 -48.08
C ASP A 221 12.93 86.87 -47.67
N CYS A 222 13.46 85.85 -46.99
CA CYS A 222 14.86 85.77 -46.57
C CYS A 222 15.30 84.31 -46.38
N ALA A 223 16.20 83.85 -47.26
CA ALA A 223 16.66 82.47 -47.31
C ALA A 223 17.37 82.04 -46.00
N GLU A 224 18.17 82.92 -45.39
CA GLU A 224 18.90 82.62 -44.15
C GLU A 224 17.96 82.42 -42.96
N ARG A 225 16.87 83.20 -42.90
CA ARG A 225 15.83 83.05 -41.86
C ARG A 225 15.04 81.76 -42.06
N GLY A 226 14.77 81.39 -43.31
CA GLY A 226 14.17 80.11 -43.67
C GLY A 226 15.05 78.91 -43.30
N GLU A 227 16.36 79.00 -43.55
CA GLU A 227 17.33 77.97 -43.18
C GLU A 227 17.41 77.78 -41.66
N LEU A 228 17.45 78.88 -40.89
CA LEU A 228 17.42 78.85 -39.43
C LEU A 228 16.15 78.17 -38.89
N LEU A 229 14.98 78.51 -39.46
CA LEU A 229 13.71 77.91 -39.07
C LEU A 229 13.65 76.41 -39.41
N SER A 230 14.23 76.01 -40.54
CA SER A 230 14.37 74.60 -40.93
C SER A 230 15.25 73.81 -39.95
N LYS A 231 16.41 74.39 -39.56
CA LYS A 231 17.31 73.81 -38.53
C LYS A 231 16.61 73.68 -37.18
N LEU A 232 15.84 74.69 -36.76
CA LEU A 232 15.08 74.67 -35.51
C LEU A 232 14.01 73.56 -35.54
N ARG A 233 13.22 73.49 -36.61
CA ARG A 233 12.21 72.44 -36.81
C ARG A 233 12.84 71.04 -36.76
N GLN A 234 13.98 70.84 -37.43
CA GLN A 234 14.66 69.54 -37.44
C GLN A 234 15.03 69.10 -36.01
N ARG A 235 15.54 70.02 -35.17
CA ARG A 235 15.84 69.71 -33.76
C ARG A 235 14.60 69.42 -32.93
N TYR A 236 13.50 70.14 -33.14
CA TYR A 236 12.25 69.87 -32.45
C TYR A 236 11.63 68.53 -32.88
N VAL A 237 11.66 68.18 -34.16
CA VAL A 237 11.17 66.88 -34.65
C VAL A 237 12.02 65.74 -34.09
N GLU A 238 13.35 65.87 -34.04
CA GLU A 238 14.24 64.88 -33.42
C GLU A 238 13.93 64.67 -31.93
N LEU A 239 13.62 65.75 -31.20
CA LEU A 239 13.21 65.69 -29.80
C LEU A 239 11.85 65.00 -29.62
N LEU A 240 10.86 65.40 -30.43
CA LEU A 240 9.48 64.89 -30.36
C LEU A 240 9.37 63.44 -30.87
N GLU A 241 10.27 62.97 -31.74
CA GLU A 241 10.33 61.57 -32.16
C GLU A 241 10.90 60.64 -31.08
N ARG A 242 11.75 61.15 -30.17
CA ARG A 242 12.41 60.35 -29.14
C ARG A 242 11.43 59.93 -28.03
N ILE A 243 10.52 60.81 -27.65
CA ILE A 243 9.59 60.63 -26.53
C ILE A 243 8.61 59.45 -26.79
N PRO A 244 7.88 59.38 -27.93
CA PRO A 244 6.97 58.27 -28.24
C PRO A 244 7.69 56.91 -28.36
N ARG A 245 8.94 56.90 -28.83
CA ARG A 245 9.75 55.68 -28.92
C ARG A 245 10.11 55.12 -27.55
N GLN A 246 10.50 55.99 -26.63
CA GLN A 246 10.77 55.62 -25.24
C GLN A 246 9.48 55.15 -24.54
N MET A 247 8.39 55.90 -24.70
CA MET A 247 7.08 55.55 -24.13
C MET A 247 6.53 54.21 -24.64
N ARG A 248 6.70 53.90 -25.92
CA ARG A 248 6.32 52.59 -26.47
C ARG A 248 7.14 51.44 -25.89
N THR A 249 8.41 51.67 -25.59
CA THR A 249 9.29 50.66 -24.98
C THR A 249 8.88 50.40 -23.54
N LEU A 250 8.69 51.46 -22.76
CA LEU A 250 8.18 51.39 -21.39
C LEU A 250 6.80 50.73 -21.32
N TYR A 251 5.90 51.04 -22.26
CA TYR A 251 4.58 50.42 -22.31
C TYR A 251 4.68 48.91 -22.58
N LYS A 252 5.54 48.48 -23.51
CA LYS A 252 5.77 47.05 -23.78
C LYS A 252 6.34 46.32 -22.57
N GLU A 253 7.32 46.91 -21.89
CA GLU A 253 7.91 46.37 -20.67
C GLU A 253 6.86 46.28 -19.55
N MET A 254 6.06 47.33 -19.36
CA MET A 254 4.96 47.34 -18.38
C MET A 254 3.90 46.28 -18.69
N MET A 255 3.54 46.07 -19.95
CA MET A 255 2.60 45.01 -20.33
C MET A 255 3.19 43.62 -20.10
N ALA A 256 4.47 43.40 -20.45
CA ALA A 256 5.16 42.15 -20.17
C ALA A 256 5.24 41.87 -18.67
N GLN A 257 5.51 42.90 -17.85
CA GLN A 257 5.50 42.80 -16.40
C GLN A 257 4.12 42.42 -15.86
N ARG A 258 3.03 43.07 -16.29
CA ARG A 258 1.67 42.69 -15.87
C ARG A 258 1.32 41.25 -16.22
N VAL A 259 1.74 40.78 -17.40
CA VAL A 259 1.51 39.39 -17.81
C VAL A 259 2.31 38.43 -16.93
N MET A 260 3.59 38.70 -16.68
CA MET A 260 4.41 37.89 -15.78
C MET A 260 3.85 37.87 -14.35
N ASP A 261 3.46 39.02 -13.81
CA ASP A 261 2.88 39.12 -12.46
C ASP A 261 1.61 38.27 -12.36
N LYS A 262 0.75 38.30 -13.40
CA LYS A 262 -0.44 37.45 -13.47
C LYS A 262 -0.08 35.96 -13.45
N HIS A 263 0.88 35.54 -14.28
CA HIS A 263 1.32 34.14 -14.30
C HIS A 263 1.89 33.68 -12.96
N ILE A 264 2.71 34.53 -12.30
CA ILE A 264 3.25 34.22 -10.98
C ILE A 264 2.11 34.07 -9.95
N THR A 265 1.12 34.96 -9.98
CA THR A 265 -0.03 34.85 -9.07
C THR A 265 -0.85 33.59 -9.31
N ASP A 266 -1.02 33.18 -10.57
CA ASP A 266 -1.74 31.96 -10.93
C ASP A 266 -0.98 30.71 -10.44
N GLU A 267 0.34 30.63 -10.67
CA GLU A 267 1.20 29.54 -10.18
C GLU A 267 1.23 29.46 -8.64
N LEU A 268 1.28 30.60 -7.95
CA LEU A 268 1.18 30.64 -6.49
C LEU A 268 -0.16 30.09 -5.99
N PHE A 269 -1.25 30.33 -6.72
CA PHE A 269 -2.55 29.77 -6.39
C PHE A 269 -2.57 28.24 -6.56
N TYR A 270 -2.05 27.72 -7.67
CA TYR A 270 -1.92 26.28 -7.89
C TYR A 270 -1.04 25.62 -6.83
N PHE A 271 0.10 26.22 -6.50
CA PHE A 271 0.98 25.72 -5.46
C PHE A 271 0.29 25.68 -4.08
N LYS A 272 -0.45 26.75 -3.73
CA LYS A 272 -1.24 26.80 -2.50
C LYS A 272 -2.31 25.71 -2.47
N GLU A 273 -2.98 25.45 -3.59
CA GLU A 273 -4.00 24.41 -3.68
C GLU A 273 -3.40 23.01 -3.55
N ALA A 274 -2.26 22.74 -4.20
CA ALA A 274 -1.53 21.49 -4.09
C ALA A 274 -1.05 21.23 -2.66
N ILE A 275 -0.46 22.23 -1.99
CA ILE A 275 -0.11 22.14 -0.56
C ILE A 275 -1.36 21.87 0.28
N GLY A 276 -2.48 22.53 -0.03
CA GLY A 276 -3.74 22.32 0.66
C GLY A 276 -4.25 20.88 0.54
N GLN A 277 -4.12 20.26 -0.64
CA GLN A 277 -4.47 18.85 -0.86
C GLN A 277 -3.52 17.92 -0.08
N LEU A 278 -2.21 18.10 -0.21
CA LEU A 278 -1.21 17.30 0.51
C LEU A 278 -1.38 17.39 2.03
N THR A 279 -1.71 18.58 2.55
CA THR A 279 -1.95 18.77 3.99
C THR A 279 -3.20 18.01 4.45
N ARG A 280 -4.25 17.97 3.63
CA ARG A 280 -5.46 17.17 3.94
C ARG A 280 -5.15 15.68 3.91
N GLU A 281 -4.43 15.20 2.91
CA GLU A 281 -4.00 13.79 2.81
C GLU A 281 -3.10 13.39 3.97
N LEU A 282 -2.17 14.26 4.39
CA LEU A 282 -1.34 14.00 5.56
C LEU A 282 -2.18 13.86 6.84
N ASN A 283 -3.20 14.71 7.02
CA ASN A 283 -4.09 14.63 8.17
C ASN A 283 -4.94 13.37 8.16
N THR A 284 -5.44 12.94 6.99
CA THR A 284 -6.18 11.66 6.90
C THR A 284 -5.27 10.47 7.21
N ILE A 285 -4.05 10.44 6.65
CA ILE A 285 -3.06 9.39 6.94
C ILE A 285 -2.74 9.34 8.43
N ARG A 286 -2.50 10.48 9.09
CA ARG A 286 -2.24 10.54 10.54
C ARG A 286 -3.40 9.98 11.37
N GLU A 287 -4.64 10.28 10.99
CA GLU A 287 -5.82 9.75 11.70
C GLU A 287 -6.03 8.25 11.44
N HIS A 288 -5.70 7.77 10.24
CA HIS A 288 -5.65 6.34 9.95
C HIS A 288 -4.58 5.63 10.78
N ASP A 289 -3.38 6.20 10.88
CA ASP A 289 -2.28 5.67 11.68
C ASP A 289 -2.67 5.59 13.17
N ARG A 290 -3.21 6.66 13.72
CA ARG A 290 -3.72 6.70 15.10
C ARG A 290 -4.81 5.64 15.38
N ARG A 291 -5.69 5.38 14.42
CA ARG A 291 -6.71 4.34 14.57
C ARG A 291 -6.10 2.95 14.51
N ALA A 292 -5.18 2.70 13.58
CA ALA A 292 -4.48 1.44 13.45
C ALA A 292 -3.67 1.10 14.71
N THR A 293 -3.01 2.09 15.33
CA THR A 293 -2.28 1.86 16.60
C THR A 293 -3.23 1.48 17.73
N VAL A 294 -4.37 2.17 17.87
CA VAL A 294 -5.37 1.84 18.91
C VAL A 294 -6.00 0.47 18.69
N GLU A 295 -6.28 0.09 17.44
CA GLU A 295 -6.80 -1.25 17.12
C GLU A 295 -5.76 -2.34 17.39
N ALA A 296 -4.49 -2.09 17.06
CA ALA A 296 -3.40 -3.00 17.37
C ALA A 296 -3.21 -3.19 18.88
N GLU A 297 -3.23 -2.11 19.66
CA GLU A 297 -3.15 -2.17 21.13
C GLU A 297 -4.28 -3.00 21.72
N LYS A 298 -5.53 -2.79 21.28
CA LYS A 298 -6.67 -3.62 21.73
C LYS A 298 -6.49 -5.09 21.38
N ALA A 299 -6.01 -5.40 20.17
CA ALA A 299 -5.75 -6.77 19.76
C ALA A 299 -4.66 -7.43 20.63
N TYR A 300 -3.62 -6.68 21.01
CA TYR A 300 -2.60 -7.17 21.95
C TYR A 300 -3.18 -7.43 23.35
N GLU A 301 -4.02 -6.54 23.87
CA GLU A 301 -4.68 -6.75 25.17
C GLU A 301 -5.62 -7.96 25.16
N GLU A 302 -6.38 -8.17 24.07
CA GLU A 302 -7.24 -9.34 23.90
C GLU A 302 -6.43 -10.63 23.80
N LEU A 303 -5.32 -10.61 23.06
CA LEU A 303 -4.41 -11.75 22.95
C LEU A 303 -3.77 -12.09 24.31
N GLU A 304 -3.34 -11.08 25.07
CA GLU A 304 -2.74 -11.28 26.40
C GLU A 304 -3.75 -11.94 27.36
N LYS A 305 -5.03 -11.53 27.31
CA LYS A 305 -6.10 -12.17 28.08
C LYS A 305 -6.31 -13.63 27.65
N ALA A 306 -6.40 -13.89 26.35
CA ALA A 306 -6.58 -15.24 25.84
C ALA A 306 -5.40 -16.17 26.18
N VAL A 307 -4.17 -15.66 26.16
CA VAL A 307 -2.97 -16.40 26.59
C VAL A 307 -3.04 -16.73 28.08
N ARG A 308 -3.35 -15.75 28.94
CA ARG A 308 -3.53 -16.00 30.39
C ARG A 308 -4.60 -17.05 30.67
N ASP A 309 -5.75 -16.97 29.98
CA ASP A 309 -6.83 -17.94 30.13
C ASP A 309 -6.40 -19.35 29.66
N SER A 310 -5.64 -19.43 28.56
CA SER A 310 -5.07 -20.69 28.06
C SER A 310 -4.06 -21.29 29.05
N GLU A 311 -3.22 -20.47 29.67
CA GLU A 311 -2.27 -20.91 30.69
C GLU A 311 -3.00 -21.45 31.94
N MET A 312 -4.03 -20.75 32.40
CA MET A 312 -4.85 -21.21 33.53
C MET A 312 -5.55 -22.54 33.21
N ASN A 313 -6.09 -22.69 31.99
CA ASN A 313 -6.72 -23.92 31.55
C ASN A 313 -5.70 -25.08 31.44
N ALA A 314 -4.47 -24.81 30.99
CA ALA A 314 -3.41 -25.81 30.95
C ALA A 314 -3.03 -26.29 32.35
N ASN A 315 -2.85 -25.36 33.30
CA ASN A 315 -2.57 -25.69 34.70
C ASN A 315 -3.68 -26.56 35.31
N LEU A 316 -4.95 -26.22 35.04
CA LEU A 316 -6.08 -27.02 35.51
C LEU A 316 -6.07 -28.44 34.91
N LEU A 317 -5.74 -28.58 33.62
CA LEU A 317 -5.62 -29.89 32.98
C LEU A 317 -4.48 -30.73 33.58
N ASP A 318 -3.37 -30.10 33.94
CA ASP A 318 -2.26 -30.76 34.62
C ASP A 318 -2.69 -31.26 36.01
N GLU A 319 -3.42 -30.45 36.79
CA GLU A 319 -4.00 -30.90 38.07
C GLU A 319 -4.94 -32.09 37.91
N TYR A 320 -5.82 -32.07 36.90
CA TYR A 320 -6.69 -33.21 36.59
C TYR A 320 -5.87 -34.45 36.22
N ARG A 321 -4.84 -34.29 35.39
CA ARG A 321 -3.95 -35.38 34.99
C ARG A 321 -3.28 -36.02 36.19
N GLU A 322 -2.74 -35.24 37.12
CA GLU A 322 -2.12 -35.74 38.36
C GLU A 322 -3.13 -36.56 39.18
N LEU A 323 -4.37 -36.08 39.32
CA LEU A 323 -5.41 -36.82 40.03
C LEU A 323 -5.75 -38.17 39.36
N TYR A 324 -5.83 -38.19 38.02
CA TYR A 324 -6.05 -39.43 37.27
C TYR A 324 -4.87 -40.41 37.41
N GLU A 325 -3.63 -39.92 37.35
CA GLU A 325 -2.43 -40.74 37.54
C GLU A 325 -2.39 -41.34 38.96
N LEU A 326 -2.75 -40.57 39.99
CA LEU A 326 -2.87 -41.05 41.37
C LEU A 326 -3.95 -42.12 41.53
N GLN A 327 -5.14 -41.91 40.95
CA GLN A 327 -6.22 -42.90 40.99
C GLN A 327 -5.80 -44.19 40.29
N ARG A 328 -5.18 -44.07 39.11
CA ARG A 328 -4.68 -45.21 38.35
C ARG A 328 -3.65 -46.00 39.16
N ALA A 329 -2.67 -45.33 39.76
CA ALA A 329 -1.66 -45.98 40.59
C ALA A 329 -2.28 -46.73 41.79
N ARG A 330 -3.32 -46.16 42.43
CA ARG A 330 -4.05 -46.82 43.51
C ARG A 330 -4.75 -48.10 43.03
N LEU A 331 -5.46 -48.02 41.90
CA LEU A 331 -6.18 -49.16 41.32
C LEU A 331 -5.21 -50.25 40.86
N GLU A 332 -4.11 -49.88 40.22
CA GLU A 332 -3.05 -50.81 39.84
C GLU A 332 -2.48 -51.50 41.09
N GLY A 333 -2.24 -50.77 42.19
CA GLY A 333 -1.83 -51.36 43.47
C GLY A 333 -2.83 -52.38 44.02
N GLN A 334 -4.14 -52.08 43.98
CA GLN A 334 -5.19 -53.02 44.40
C GLN A 334 -5.24 -54.27 43.52
N ILE A 335 -5.12 -54.12 42.20
CA ILE A 335 -5.06 -55.24 41.26
C ILE A 335 -3.85 -56.13 41.58
N HIS A 336 -2.70 -55.55 41.86
CA HIS A 336 -1.51 -56.31 42.25
C HIS A 336 -1.73 -57.11 43.54
N GLN A 337 -2.31 -56.49 44.57
CA GLN A 337 -2.60 -57.17 45.85
C GLN A 337 -3.59 -58.33 45.66
N LEU A 338 -4.71 -58.08 44.98
CA LEU A 338 -5.72 -59.12 44.70
C LEU A 338 -5.16 -60.26 43.84
N THR A 339 -4.25 -59.96 42.91
CA THR A 339 -3.58 -60.97 42.10
C THR A 339 -2.67 -61.84 42.95
N GLN A 340 -1.91 -61.26 43.88
CA GLN A 340 -1.05 -62.02 44.82
C GLN A 340 -1.88 -62.90 45.76
N GLU A 341 -2.96 -62.37 46.33
CA GLU A 341 -3.86 -63.16 47.17
C GLU A 341 -4.49 -64.32 46.40
N LYS A 342 -4.97 -64.06 45.18
CA LYS A 342 -5.50 -65.11 44.29
C LYS A 342 -4.45 -66.19 44.04
N GLU A 343 -3.20 -65.83 43.76
CA GLU A 343 -2.13 -66.80 43.54
C GLU A 343 -1.83 -67.63 44.79
N LEU A 344 -1.78 -67.01 45.97
CA LEU A 344 -1.58 -67.71 47.25
C LEU A 344 -2.71 -68.70 47.55
N TRP A 345 -3.96 -68.25 47.43
CA TRP A 345 -5.14 -69.10 47.64
C TRP A 345 -5.21 -70.24 46.61
N SER A 346 -4.89 -69.93 45.36
CA SER A 346 -4.82 -70.94 44.30
C SER A 346 -3.75 -71.98 44.61
N ASN A 347 -2.53 -71.57 44.98
CA ASN A 347 -1.43 -72.48 45.29
C ASN A 347 -1.74 -73.37 46.51
N THR A 348 -2.27 -72.80 47.59
CA THR A 348 -2.66 -73.57 48.80
C THR A 348 -3.78 -74.57 48.51
N ALA A 349 -4.78 -74.17 47.73
CA ALA A 349 -5.84 -75.08 47.28
C ALA A 349 -5.28 -76.21 46.41
N TYR A 350 -4.36 -75.90 45.49
CA TYR A 350 -3.68 -76.89 44.67
C TYR A 350 -2.84 -77.86 45.50
N ASP A 351 -2.08 -77.40 46.48
CA ASP A 351 -1.27 -78.24 47.36
C ASP A 351 -2.13 -79.16 48.22
N LEU A 352 -3.25 -78.65 48.73
CA LEU A 352 -4.23 -79.45 49.46
C LEU A 352 -4.85 -80.51 48.56
N ALA A 353 -5.30 -80.13 47.36
CA ALA A 353 -5.87 -81.06 46.39
C ALA A 353 -4.86 -82.16 46.02
N TYR A 354 -3.59 -81.80 45.79
CA TYR A 354 -2.52 -82.76 45.50
C TYR A 354 -2.31 -83.75 46.66
N LYS A 355 -2.29 -83.28 47.92
CA LYS A 355 -2.20 -84.13 49.11
C LYS A 355 -3.40 -85.09 49.24
N VAL A 356 -4.63 -84.61 48.97
CA VAL A 356 -5.85 -85.44 49.02
C VAL A 356 -5.83 -86.52 47.93
N ILE A 357 -5.46 -86.16 46.70
CA ILE A 357 -5.31 -87.10 45.58
C ILE A 357 -4.29 -88.19 45.92
N GLY A 358 -3.15 -87.81 46.51
CA GLY A 358 -2.11 -88.73 46.94
C GLY A 358 -2.56 -89.70 48.03
N LYS A 359 -3.22 -89.19 49.09
CA LYS A 359 -3.71 -90.03 50.20
C LYS A 359 -4.82 -91.00 49.78
N ASN A 360 -5.72 -90.58 48.90
CA ASN A 360 -6.86 -91.39 48.44
C ASN A 360 -6.54 -92.25 47.20
N LYS A 361 -5.30 -92.24 46.70
CA LYS A 361 -4.86 -92.99 45.50
C LYS A 361 -5.73 -92.74 44.26
N LEU A 362 -6.16 -91.49 44.03
CA LEU A 362 -7.01 -91.13 42.91
C LEU A 362 -6.20 -90.96 41.61
N ILE A 363 -6.02 -92.05 40.86
CA ILE A 363 -5.13 -92.10 39.68
C ILE A 363 -5.58 -91.15 38.55
N LEU A 364 -6.89 -91.06 38.28
CA LEU A 364 -7.42 -90.19 37.22
C LEU A 364 -7.18 -88.71 37.54
N ALA A 365 -7.46 -88.29 38.78
CA ALA A 365 -7.26 -86.92 39.22
C ALA A 365 -5.79 -86.51 39.17
N ARG A 366 -4.86 -87.42 39.50
CA ARG A 366 -3.42 -87.18 39.39
C ARG A 366 -2.98 -86.95 37.94
N ARG A 367 -3.42 -87.80 37.00
CA ARG A 367 -3.11 -87.61 35.56
C ARG A 367 -3.67 -86.31 35.03
N MET A 368 -4.88 -85.94 35.43
CA MET A 368 -5.51 -84.69 35.04
C MET A 368 -4.72 -83.48 35.56
N TYR A 369 -4.28 -83.51 36.82
CA TYR A 369 -3.42 -82.48 37.43
C TYR A 369 -2.09 -82.31 36.69
N ASP A 370 -1.40 -83.42 36.39
CA ASP A 370 -0.13 -83.39 35.66
C ASP A 370 -0.33 -82.82 34.24
N SER A 371 -1.46 -83.13 33.59
CA SER A 371 -1.82 -82.57 32.28
C SER A 371 -2.09 -81.07 32.32
N GLU A 372 -2.82 -80.57 33.33
CA GLU A 372 -3.09 -79.14 33.52
C GLU A 372 -1.79 -78.35 33.70
N LYS A 373 -0.86 -78.85 34.53
CA LYS A 373 0.46 -78.21 34.71
C LYS A 373 1.30 -78.24 33.44
N GLY A 374 1.18 -79.30 32.63
CA GLY A 374 1.76 -79.36 31.29
C GLY A 374 1.23 -78.24 30.40
N TRP A 375 -0.09 -78.11 30.29
CA TRP A 375 -0.75 -77.06 29.50
C TRP A 375 -0.39 -75.66 29.97
N ILE A 376 -0.35 -75.39 31.28
CA ILE A 376 0.04 -74.08 31.82
C ILE A 376 1.48 -73.71 31.42
N LYS A 377 2.42 -74.67 31.44
CA LYS A 377 3.81 -74.41 31.00
C LYS A 377 3.89 -74.07 29.52
N VAL A 378 3.14 -74.80 28.68
CA VAL A 378 3.08 -74.54 27.24
C VAL A 378 2.47 -73.18 26.95
N ILE A 379 1.34 -72.84 27.58
CA ILE A 379 0.69 -71.53 27.43
C ILE A 379 1.61 -70.40 27.90
N ARG A 380 2.32 -70.57 29.02
CA ARG A 380 3.28 -69.57 29.50
C ARG A 380 4.43 -69.34 28.51
N HIS A 381 4.90 -70.41 27.85
CA HIS A 381 5.89 -70.29 26.78
C HIS A 381 5.33 -69.49 25.58
N PHE A 382 4.09 -69.75 25.15
CA PHE A 382 3.45 -68.98 24.09
C PHE A 382 3.25 -67.50 24.47
N ILE A 383 2.82 -67.20 25.70
CA ILE A 383 2.68 -65.81 26.18
C ILE A 383 4.02 -65.08 26.12
N MET A 384 5.10 -65.72 26.59
CA MET A 384 6.45 -65.17 26.49
C MET A 384 6.88 -64.93 25.04
N LEU A 385 6.57 -65.86 24.14
CA LEU A 385 6.94 -65.77 22.74
C LEU A 385 6.19 -64.63 22.04
N VAL A 386 4.89 -64.48 22.29
CA VAL A 386 4.08 -63.35 21.80
C VAL A 386 4.61 -62.03 22.37
N ALA A 387 4.86 -61.94 23.67
CA ALA A 387 5.39 -60.73 24.29
C ALA A 387 6.77 -60.34 23.71
N SER A 388 7.61 -61.33 23.38
CA SER A 388 8.89 -61.07 22.72
C SER A 388 8.72 -60.55 21.29
N GLN A 389 7.71 -61.06 20.55
CA GLN A 389 7.38 -60.57 19.22
C GLN A 389 6.82 -59.15 19.29
N ASP A 390 5.91 -58.87 20.22
CA ASP A 390 5.35 -57.53 20.42
C ASP A 390 6.45 -56.50 20.73
N ALA A 391 7.47 -56.88 21.50
CA ALA A 391 8.61 -56.03 21.80
C ALA A 391 9.47 -55.74 20.55
N LEU A 392 9.67 -56.74 19.68
CA LEU A 392 10.35 -56.56 18.40
C LEU A 392 9.54 -55.64 17.48
N ASP A 393 8.25 -55.89 17.33
CA ASP A 393 7.36 -55.08 16.50
C ASP A 393 7.33 -53.62 16.99
N LEU A 394 7.28 -53.40 18.31
CA LEU A 394 7.39 -52.07 18.90
C LEU A 394 8.71 -51.38 18.54
N SER A 395 9.83 -52.10 18.59
CA SER A 395 11.13 -51.54 18.21
C SER A 395 11.19 -51.15 16.73
N THR A 396 10.60 -51.96 15.84
CA THR A 396 10.51 -51.64 14.40
C THR A 396 9.63 -50.42 14.14
N LEU A 397 8.50 -50.30 14.85
CA LEU A 397 7.63 -49.12 14.78
C LEU A 397 8.32 -47.85 15.28
N GLN A 398 9.09 -47.96 16.37
CA GLN A 398 9.89 -46.84 16.87
C GLN A 398 10.93 -46.39 15.85
N GLN A 399 11.61 -47.34 15.19
CA GLN A 399 12.58 -47.03 14.15
C GLN A 399 11.91 -46.35 12.94
N LEU A 400 10.82 -46.90 12.41
CA LEU A 400 10.06 -46.30 11.31
C LEU A 400 9.54 -44.89 11.66
N THR A 401 9.09 -44.70 12.90
CA THR A 401 8.65 -43.39 13.40
C THR A 401 9.80 -42.39 13.43
N GLN A 402 11.00 -42.83 13.80
CA GLN A 402 12.20 -42.00 13.81
C GLN A 402 12.65 -41.65 12.38
N GLU A 403 12.66 -42.62 11.46
CA GLU A 403 12.93 -42.38 10.03
C GLU A 403 11.94 -41.37 9.42
N PHE A 404 10.65 -41.49 9.77
CA PHE A 404 9.64 -40.54 9.34
C PHE A 404 9.88 -39.12 9.89
N ARG A 405 10.30 -38.98 11.15
CA ARG A 405 10.67 -37.68 11.73
C ARG A 405 11.87 -37.06 11.03
N GLU A 406 12.87 -37.86 10.68
CA GLU A 406 14.05 -37.40 9.95
C GLU A 406 13.68 -36.92 8.55
N LEU A 407 12.84 -37.66 7.83
CA LEU A 407 12.33 -37.25 6.52
C LEU A 407 11.52 -35.96 6.59
N LEU A 408 10.66 -35.80 7.61
CA LEU A 408 9.93 -34.56 7.85
C LEU A 408 10.87 -33.39 8.16
N SER A 409 11.95 -33.63 8.92
CA SER A 409 12.96 -32.60 9.20
C SER A 409 13.67 -32.18 7.92
N GLN A 410 14.05 -33.13 7.05
CA GLN A 410 14.66 -32.84 5.75
C GLN A 410 13.73 -32.01 4.87
N ILE A 411 12.47 -32.42 4.71
CA ILE A 411 11.47 -31.65 3.97
C ILE A 411 11.32 -30.25 4.57
N GLY A 412 11.30 -30.13 5.90
CA GLY A 412 11.26 -28.84 6.59
C GLY A 412 12.45 -27.94 6.20
N THR A 413 13.66 -28.49 6.13
CA THR A 413 14.84 -27.73 5.69
C THR A 413 14.79 -27.34 4.21
N GLU A 414 14.32 -28.24 3.33
CA GLU A 414 14.17 -27.95 1.90
C GLU A 414 13.14 -26.85 1.65
N VAL A 415 11.99 -26.90 2.34
CA VAL A 415 10.97 -25.87 2.26
C VAL A 415 11.52 -24.53 2.77
N GLY A 416 12.24 -24.52 3.88
CA GLY A 416 12.87 -23.31 4.41
C GLY A 416 13.89 -22.70 3.44
N GLN A 417 14.71 -23.53 2.78
CA GLN A 417 15.65 -23.07 1.75
C GLN A 417 14.93 -22.52 0.51
N ALA A 418 13.89 -23.21 0.02
CA ALA A 418 13.09 -22.77 -1.12
C ALA A 418 12.40 -21.43 -0.84
N GLU A 419 11.86 -21.26 0.37
CA GLU A 419 11.26 -20.00 0.81
C GLU A 419 12.29 -18.87 0.88
N ALA A 420 13.48 -19.13 1.45
CA ALA A 420 14.57 -18.15 1.50
C ALA A 420 15.02 -17.73 0.08
N MET A 421 15.21 -18.68 -0.83
CA MET A 421 15.55 -18.38 -2.23
C MET A 421 14.45 -17.57 -2.93
N SER A 422 13.18 -17.89 -2.69
CA SER A 422 12.05 -17.14 -3.22
C SER A 422 12.02 -15.70 -2.68
N ARG A 423 12.27 -15.54 -1.38
CA ARG A 423 12.36 -14.23 -0.70
C ARG A 423 13.50 -13.38 -1.26
N GLU A 424 14.69 -13.96 -1.45
CA GLU A 424 15.81 -13.28 -2.09
C GLU A 424 15.48 -12.86 -3.53
N ARG A 425 14.85 -13.74 -4.31
CA ARG A 425 14.46 -13.43 -5.70
C ARG A 425 13.44 -12.29 -5.74
N ALA A 426 12.46 -12.30 -4.84
CA ALA A 426 11.50 -11.21 -4.69
C ALA A 426 12.21 -9.90 -4.31
N GLY A 427 13.17 -9.95 -3.37
CA GLY A 427 14.00 -8.81 -2.99
C GLY A 427 14.77 -8.23 -4.18
N ARG A 428 15.46 -9.06 -4.98
CA ARG A 428 16.17 -8.59 -6.19
C ARG A 428 15.24 -7.95 -7.21
N ILE A 429 14.03 -8.47 -7.38
CA ILE A 429 13.02 -7.87 -8.28
C ILE A 429 12.58 -6.51 -7.72
N GLN A 430 12.34 -6.42 -6.42
CA GLN A 430 11.97 -5.19 -5.74
C GLN A 430 13.09 -4.14 -5.87
N ASP A 431 14.35 -4.50 -5.63
CA ASP A 431 15.52 -3.64 -5.79
C ASP A 431 15.71 -3.20 -7.24
N GLY A 432 15.44 -4.10 -8.19
CA GLY A 432 15.37 -3.76 -9.61
C GLY A 432 14.32 -2.68 -9.84
N LEU A 433 13.07 -2.94 -9.44
CA LEU A 433 11.95 -2.01 -9.62
C LEU A 433 12.22 -0.65 -8.97
N THR A 434 12.77 -0.59 -7.77
CA THR A 434 13.15 0.68 -7.12
C THR A 434 14.28 1.38 -7.86
N GLY A 435 15.26 0.64 -8.39
CA GLY A 435 16.29 1.17 -9.28
C GLY A 435 15.71 1.80 -10.55
N TRP A 436 14.77 1.13 -11.22
CA TRP A 436 14.04 1.69 -12.36
C TRP A 436 13.23 2.91 -11.97
N LEU A 437 12.54 2.89 -10.83
CA LEU A 437 11.73 4.00 -10.33
C LEU A 437 12.60 5.23 -10.05
N ASN A 438 13.77 5.04 -9.43
CA ASN A 438 14.76 6.10 -9.23
C ASN A 438 15.34 6.61 -10.55
N TYR A 439 15.58 5.73 -11.53
CA TYR A 439 16.04 6.13 -12.85
C TYR A 439 15.00 7.03 -13.55
N PHE A 440 13.72 6.64 -13.53
CA PHE A 440 12.64 7.45 -14.10
C PHE A 440 12.45 8.78 -13.38
N TYR A 441 12.60 8.80 -12.05
CA TYR A 441 12.52 10.02 -11.25
C TYR A 441 13.65 11.01 -11.54
N ASN A 442 14.84 10.54 -11.91
CA ASN A 442 16.02 11.39 -12.13
C ASN A 442 16.26 11.79 -13.60
N HIS A 443 15.64 11.10 -14.57
CA HIS A 443 15.94 11.30 -16.00
C HIS A 443 14.73 11.57 -16.90
N VAL A 444 13.50 11.43 -16.41
CA VAL A 444 12.28 11.57 -17.23
C VAL A 444 11.25 12.51 -16.63
N LEU A 445 11.18 12.61 -15.30
CA LEU A 445 10.52 13.70 -14.56
C LEU A 445 11.55 14.76 -14.18
#